data_AF-A0A9D4HXJ0-F1
#
_entry.id   AF-A0A9D4HXJ0-F1
#
_cell.length_a   1.000
_cell.length_b   1.000
_cell.length_c   1.000
_cell.angle_alpha   90.00
_cell.angle_beta   90.00
_cell.angle_gamma   90.00
#
_symmetry.space_group_name_H-M   'P 1'
#
loop_
_entity.id
_entity.type
_entity.pdbx_description
1 polymer ?
#
loop_
_entity_poly.entity_id
_entity_poly.type
_entity_poly.pdbx_seq_one_letter_code
_entity_poly.pdbx_strand_id
1 'polypeptide(L)'
;MRWYCKIERILLELSVYNAYIIEGTIRDQKAPGKRKRDMMSFKLDLAHALVGTSRLRKRSAGQSRSENSENILRLDNISHLPVIGEGKDHVCVVCNERHNRYKRKNPEATYSENPFKRCKTTIKCSKCDKYLCCNTKNMCFTDFHTLVNL
;
A
#
# COMPACT_ATOMS: atom_id res chain seq x y z
N MET A 1 -15.48 -5.50 -29.91
CA MET A 1 -16.32 -5.07 -28.77
C MET A 1 -17.76 -5.51 -29.02
N ARG A 2 -18.40 -6.18 -28.06
CA ARG A 2 -19.79 -6.65 -28.20
C ARG A 2 -20.75 -5.46 -28.03
N TRP A 3 -21.85 -5.43 -28.79
CA TRP A 3 -22.77 -4.28 -28.86
C TRP A 3 -23.41 -3.94 -27.51
N TYR A 4 -23.74 -4.95 -26.71
CA TYR A 4 -24.36 -4.76 -25.40
C TYR A 4 -23.43 -4.04 -24.40
N CYS A 5 -22.10 -4.20 -24.51
CA CYS A 5 -21.16 -3.48 -23.65
C CYS A 5 -21.18 -1.97 -23.93
N LYS A 6 -21.56 -1.54 -25.14
CA LYS A 6 -21.72 -0.12 -25.45
C LYS A 6 -22.97 0.44 -24.75
N ILE A 7 -24.07 -0.30 -24.80
CA ILE A 7 -25.32 0.05 -24.12
C ILE A 7 -25.10 0.11 -22.60
N GLU A 8 -24.42 -0.88 -22.03
CA GLU A 8 -24.06 -0.92 -20.61
C GLU A 8 -23.27 0.33 -20.17
N ARG A 9 -22.27 0.75 -20.96
CA ARG A 9 -21.51 1.97 -20.67
C ARG A 9 -22.37 3.23 -20.70
N ILE A 10 -23.25 3.35 -21.70
CA ILE A 10 -24.17 4.49 -21.81
C ILE A 10 -25.13 4.53 -20.61
N LEU A 11 -25.70 3.38 -20.23
CA LEU A 11 -26.57 3.28 -19.07
C LEU A 11 -25.85 3.63 -17.77
N LEU A 12 -24.60 3.19 -17.61
CA LEU A 12 -23.77 3.53 -16.45
C LEU A 12 -23.50 5.03 -16.38
N GLU A 13 -23.12 5.66 -17.49
CA GLU A 13 -22.87 7.11 -17.54
C GLU A 13 -24.13 7.91 -17.22
N LEU A 14 -25.28 7.53 -17.78
CA LEU A 14 -26.57 8.15 -17.48
C LEU A 14 -26.93 8.00 -16.00
N SER A 15 -26.71 6.82 -15.42
CA SER A 15 -26.98 6.55 -14.01
C SER A 15 -26.11 7.41 -13.09
N VAL A 16 -24.82 7.53 -13.40
CA VAL A 16 -23.87 8.39 -12.66
C VAL A 16 -24.27 9.86 -12.77
N TYR A 17 -24.66 10.31 -13.96
CA TYR A 17 -25.11 11.68 -14.16
C TYR A 17 -26.38 11.98 -13.37
N ASN A 18 -27.40 11.13 -13.45
CA ASN A 18 -28.64 11.30 -12.71
C ASN A 18 -28.41 11.32 -11.20
N ALA A 19 -27.56 10.41 -10.69
CA ALA A 19 -27.19 10.39 -9.28
C ALA A 19 -26.50 11.69 -8.82
N TYR A 20 -25.63 12.27 -9.66
CA TYR A 20 -24.99 13.55 -9.38
C TYR A 20 -25.99 14.71 -9.34
N ILE A 21 -26.99 14.73 -10.24
CA ILE A 21 -28.05 15.74 -10.21
C ILE A 21 -28.86 15.63 -8.92
N ILE A 22 -29.26 14.41 -8.53
CA ILE A 22 -30.02 14.14 -7.29
C ILE A 22 -29.21 14.50 -6.05
N GLU A 23 -27.90 14.19 -5.99
CA GLU A 23 -27.04 14.61 -4.89
C GLU A 23 -27.04 16.14 -4.75
N GLY A 24 -26.96 16.84 -5.89
CA GLY A 24 -26.97 18.30 -5.95
C GLY A 24 -28.30 18.97 -5.59
N THR A 25 -29.42 18.23 -5.57
CA THR A 25 -30.71 18.74 -5.08
C THR A 25 -30.90 18.50 -3.58
N ILE A 26 -30.28 17.44 -3.03
CA ILE A 26 -30.42 17.04 -1.62
C ILE A 26 -29.38 17.73 -0.72
N ARG A 27 -28.16 17.95 -1.21
CA ARG A 27 -27.10 18.60 -0.42
C ARG A 27 -27.15 20.12 -0.55
N ASP A 28 -27.05 20.79 0.61
CA ASP A 28 -27.05 22.25 0.73
C ASP A 28 -26.13 22.92 -0.29
N GLN A 29 -26.74 23.72 -1.15
CA GLN A 29 -26.03 24.56 -2.10
C GLN A 29 -25.30 25.66 -1.32
N LYS A 30 -24.01 25.90 -1.62
CA LYS A 30 -23.27 27.03 -1.03
C LYS A 30 -23.90 28.39 -1.41
N ALA A 31 -24.61 28.45 -2.54
CA ALA A 31 -25.39 29.57 -3.04
C ALA A 31 -26.40 29.04 -4.08
N PRO A 32 -27.56 29.70 -4.30
CA PRO A 32 -28.54 29.28 -5.30
C PRO A 32 -27.88 29.15 -6.68
N GLY A 33 -27.95 27.95 -7.27
CA GLY A 33 -27.42 27.66 -8.60
C GLY A 33 -25.95 27.24 -8.68
N LYS A 34 -25.19 27.21 -7.56
CA LYS A 34 -23.82 26.68 -7.54
C LYS A 34 -23.74 25.36 -6.76
N ARG A 35 -23.56 24.25 -7.49
CA ARG A 35 -23.26 22.94 -6.90
C ARG A 35 -21.93 23.02 -6.14
N LYS A 36 -21.91 22.49 -4.92
CA LYS A 36 -20.75 22.55 -4.01
C LYS A 36 -19.60 21.63 -4.46
N ARG A 37 -19.91 20.59 -5.23
CA ARG A 37 -19.00 19.53 -5.67
C ARG A 37 -19.02 19.46 -7.20
N ASP A 38 -17.84 19.28 -7.80
CA ASP A 38 -17.68 19.03 -9.23
C ASP A 38 -17.92 17.55 -9.59
N MET A 39 -18.27 17.31 -10.85
CA MET A 39 -18.58 15.96 -11.34
C MET A 39 -17.39 14.99 -11.18
N MET A 40 -16.14 15.47 -11.30
CA MET A 40 -14.98 14.60 -11.18
C MET A 40 -14.81 14.12 -9.72
N SER A 41 -14.90 15.03 -8.74
CA SER A 41 -14.88 14.64 -7.33
C SER A 41 -16.04 13.71 -6.97
N PHE A 42 -17.25 13.93 -7.51
CA PHE A 42 -18.37 13.01 -7.31
C PHE A 42 -18.05 11.60 -7.83
N LYS A 43 -17.52 11.48 -9.05
CA LYS A 43 -17.13 10.19 -9.64
C LYS A 43 -16.06 9.48 -8.82
N LEU A 44 -15.07 10.22 -8.32
CA LEU A 44 -14.02 9.66 -7.47
C LEU A 44 -14.61 9.09 -6.17
N ASP A 45 -15.42 9.87 -5.47
CA ASP A 45 -16.06 9.42 -4.22
C ASP A 45 -16.99 8.21 -4.44
N LEU A 46 -17.75 8.21 -5.54
CA LEU A 46 -18.58 7.08 -5.93
C LEU A 46 -17.75 5.83 -6.20
N ALA A 47 -16.62 5.96 -6.91
CA ALA A 47 -15.70 4.86 -7.14
C ALA A 47 -15.11 4.32 -5.83
N HIS A 48 -14.72 5.21 -4.91
CA HIS A 48 -14.26 4.82 -3.57
C HIS A 48 -15.35 4.09 -2.77
N ALA A 49 -16.60 4.54 -2.81
CA ALA A 49 -17.70 3.88 -2.10
C ALA A 49 -18.04 2.50 -2.68
N LEU A 50 -18.10 2.37 -4.01
CA LEU A 50 -18.41 1.10 -4.69
C LEU A 50 -17.26 0.09 -4.59
N VAL A 51 -16.02 0.53 -4.74
CA VAL A 51 -14.84 -0.34 -4.71
C VAL A 51 -14.38 -0.62 -3.28
N GLY A 52 -14.42 0.38 -2.39
CA GLY A 52 -14.03 0.23 -0.99
C GLY A 52 -14.85 -0.82 -0.25
N THR A 53 -16.15 -0.90 -0.55
CA THR A 53 -17.04 -1.96 -0.02
C THR A 53 -16.84 -3.30 -0.73
N SER A 54 -16.59 -3.31 -2.04
CA SER A 54 -16.36 -4.55 -2.81
C SER A 54 -15.04 -5.26 -2.49
N ARG A 55 -14.00 -4.51 -2.09
CA ARG A 55 -12.72 -5.08 -1.63
C ARG A 55 -12.84 -5.88 -0.35
N LEU A 56 -13.86 -5.63 0.48
CA LEU A 56 -14.17 -6.46 1.65
C LEU A 56 -14.79 -7.81 1.24
N ARG A 57 -15.53 -7.86 0.13
CA ARG A 57 -16.32 -9.05 -0.28
C ARG A 57 -15.62 -9.99 -1.27
N LYS A 58 -14.70 -9.53 -2.13
CA LYS A 58 -13.93 -10.43 -3.02
C LYS A 58 -12.58 -10.79 -2.40
N ARG A 59 -12.60 -11.71 -1.42
CA ARG A 59 -11.40 -12.47 -1.04
C ARG A 59 -11.26 -13.65 -2.00
N SER A 60 -10.55 -13.44 -3.11
CA SER A 60 -10.06 -14.56 -3.91
C SER A 60 -9.00 -15.30 -3.10
N ALA A 61 -9.17 -16.60 -2.86
CA ALA A 61 -8.16 -17.43 -2.24
C ALA A 61 -6.84 -17.33 -3.04
N GLY A 62 -5.78 -16.81 -2.42
CA GLY A 62 -4.42 -16.80 -3.00
C GLY A 62 -3.70 -15.46 -3.09
N GLN A 63 -4.38 -14.31 -2.95
CA GLN A 63 -3.67 -13.03 -2.78
C GLN A 63 -3.57 -12.67 -1.30
N SER A 64 -2.43 -13.03 -0.66
CA SER A 64 -2.11 -12.45 0.64
C SER A 64 -1.71 -10.98 0.42
N ARG A 65 -2.69 -10.08 0.48
CA ARG A 65 -2.37 -8.78 1.05
C ARG A 65 -2.20 -9.01 2.53
N SER A 66 -0.97 -8.81 2.99
CA SER A 66 -0.67 -8.65 4.40
C SER A 66 -1.75 -7.78 5.03
N GLU A 67 -2.34 -8.24 6.14
CA GLU A 67 -3.18 -7.44 7.03
C GLU A 67 -2.50 -6.12 7.40
N ASN A 68 -1.16 -6.05 7.29
CA ASN A 68 -0.37 -4.84 7.48
C ASN A 68 -0.22 -3.96 6.25
N SER A 69 -0.83 -4.21 5.09
CA SER A 69 -0.69 -3.28 3.95
C SER A 69 -1.33 -1.91 4.20
N GLU A 70 -2.36 -1.84 5.06
CA GLU A 70 -2.84 -0.57 5.62
C GLU A 70 -1.93 -0.04 6.75
N ASN A 71 -1.25 -0.92 7.49
CA ASN A 71 -0.29 -0.54 8.53
C ASN A 71 1.08 -0.07 7.99
N ILE A 72 1.45 -0.38 6.73
CA ILE A 72 2.69 0.13 6.11
C ILE A 72 2.67 1.66 6.01
N LEU A 73 1.48 2.28 5.93
CA LEU A 73 1.31 3.73 5.85
C LEU A 73 0.83 4.37 7.16
N ARG A 74 0.41 3.56 8.14
CA ARG A 74 -0.03 4.00 9.47
C ARG A 74 0.92 3.47 10.55
N LEU A 75 2.23 3.73 10.42
CA LEU A 75 3.09 3.71 11.61
C LEU A 75 2.74 4.94 12.47
N ASP A 76 1.53 4.93 13.04
CA ASP A 76 1.09 5.93 13.99
C ASP A 76 2.05 5.86 15.19
N ASN A 77 2.80 6.95 15.40
CA ASN A 77 3.79 7.18 16.46
C ASN A 77 5.27 6.81 16.22
N ILE A 78 5.68 6.34 15.04
CA ILE A 78 7.11 6.13 14.79
C ILE A 78 7.63 7.26 13.90
N SER A 79 8.52 8.09 14.46
CA SER A 79 9.09 9.26 13.77
C SER A 79 9.96 8.91 12.54
N HIS A 80 10.09 7.63 12.21
CA HIS A 80 10.89 7.07 11.13
C HIS A 80 9.99 6.68 9.96
N LEU A 81 10.17 7.35 8.82
CA LEU A 81 9.37 7.11 7.62
C LEU A 81 10.18 6.34 6.56
N PRO A 82 9.58 5.34 5.91
CA PRO A 82 10.20 4.67 4.77
C PRO A 82 10.18 5.61 3.56
N VAL A 83 11.36 5.89 3.01
CA VAL A 83 11.54 6.67 1.78
C VAL A 83 12.32 5.86 0.75
N ILE A 84 12.18 6.20 -0.52
CA ILE A 84 12.97 5.57 -1.59
C ILE A 84 14.36 6.21 -1.58
N GLY A 85 15.39 5.38 -1.40
CA GLY A 85 16.78 5.81 -1.47
C GLY A 85 17.30 5.88 -2.91
N GLU A 86 18.36 6.65 -3.11
CA GLU A 86 19.06 6.71 -4.40
C GLU A 86 19.86 5.42 -4.63
N GLY A 87 19.78 4.86 -5.84
CA GLY A 87 20.43 3.60 -6.22
C GLY A 87 19.55 2.35 -6.07
N LYS A 88 20.02 1.23 -6.64
CA LYS A 88 19.24 -0.03 -6.75
C LYS A 88 19.90 -1.25 -6.11
N ASP A 89 21.14 -1.14 -5.65
CA ASP A 89 21.95 -2.28 -5.16
C ASP A 89 22.20 -2.26 -3.65
N HIS A 90 21.21 -1.80 -2.89
CA HIS A 90 21.29 -1.79 -1.42
C HIS A 90 20.72 -3.06 -0.82
N VAL A 91 21.30 -3.51 0.29
CA VAL A 91 20.86 -4.70 1.04
C VAL A 91 20.27 -4.26 2.36
N CYS A 92 19.17 -4.90 2.77
CA CYS A 92 18.58 -4.68 4.08
C CYS A 92 19.59 -4.97 5.20
N VAL A 93 19.85 -3.97 6.05
CA VAL A 93 20.82 -4.07 7.16
C VAL A 93 20.46 -5.21 8.10
N VAL A 94 19.18 -5.34 8.47
CA VAL A 94 18.69 -6.41 9.37
C VAL A 94 18.86 -7.79 8.76
N CYS A 95 18.52 -7.97 7.47
CA CYS A 95 18.71 -9.25 6.79
C CYS A 95 20.20 -9.59 6.67
N ASN A 96 21.05 -8.59 6.41
CA ASN A 96 22.49 -8.79 6.32
C ASN A 96 23.10 -9.20 7.66
N GLU A 97 22.67 -8.58 8.77
CA GLU A 97 23.17 -8.93 10.10
C GLU A 97 22.69 -10.31 10.53
N ARG A 98 21.43 -10.68 10.28
CA ARG A 98 20.91 -12.04 10.53
C ARG A 98 21.70 -13.08 9.73
N HIS A 99 21.98 -12.79 8.46
CA HIS A 99 22.80 -13.64 7.60
C HIS A 99 24.21 -13.84 8.16
N ASN A 100 24.89 -12.74 8.52
CA ASN A 100 26.25 -12.79 9.05
C ASN A 100 26.30 -13.47 10.42
N ARG A 101 25.33 -13.23 11.30
CA ARG A 101 25.22 -13.88 12.61
C ARG A 101 25.10 -15.40 12.49
N TYR A 102 24.31 -15.88 11.53
CA TYR A 102 24.20 -17.32 11.25
C TYR A 102 25.51 -17.90 10.72
N LYS A 103 26.17 -17.20 9.79
CA LYS A 103 27.47 -17.63 9.24
C LYS A 103 28.58 -17.65 10.29
N ARG A 104 28.60 -16.70 11.25
CA ARG A 104 29.54 -16.72 12.38
C ARG A 104 29.33 -17.93 13.29
N LYS A 105 28.08 -18.36 13.49
CA LYS A 105 27.74 -19.54 14.31
C LYS A 105 27.94 -20.86 13.57
N ASN A 106 27.84 -20.85 12.25
CA ASN A 106 27.99 -22.02 11.38
C ASN A 106 28.94 -21.67 10.23
N PRO A 107 30.26 -21.67 10.47
CA PRO A 107 31.25 -21.24 9.48
C PRO A 107 31.28 -22.14 8.23
N GLU A 108 30.96 -23.42 8.39
CA GLU A 108 30.87 -24.42 7.31
C GLU A 108 29.60 -24.30 6.47
N ALA A 109 28.59 -23.54 6.94
CA ALA A 109 27.33 -23.44 6.23
C ALA A 109 27.48 -22.64 4.92
N THR A 110 27.09 -23.27 3.81
CA THR A 110 27.05 -22.62 2.51
C THR A 110 25.88 -21.62 2.42
N TYR A 111 25.93 -20.72 1.44
CA TYR A 111 24.91 -19.68 1.27
C TYR A 111 23.48 -20.25 1.11
N SER A 112 23.36 -21.42 0.47
CA SER A 112 22.10 -22.14 0.27
C SER A 112 21.51 -22.68 1.57
N GLU A 113 22.35 -23.04 2.54
CA GLU A 113 21.97 -23.63 3.82
C GLU A 113 21.60 -22.58 4.86
N ASN A 114 21.93 -21.31 4.62
CA ASN A 114 21.56 -20.23 5.51
C ASN A 114 20.07 -19.87 5.34
N PRO A 115 19.22 -20.08 6.38
CA PRO A 115 17.81 -19.73 6.31
C PRO A 115 17.56 -18.23 6.21
N PHE A 116 18.55 -17.41 6.60
CA PHE A 116 18.50 -15.96 6.55
C PHE A 116 19.16 -15.44 5.27
N LYS A 117 18.40 -15.40 4.17
CA LYS A 117 18.90 -14.84 2.91
C LYS A 117 18.95 -13.30 2.96
N ARG A 118 19.97 -12.75 2.29
CA ARG A 118 20.09 -11.30 2.10
C ARG A 118 18.98 -10.83 1.16
N CYS A 119 18.35 -9.71 1.51
CA CYS A 119 17.26 -9.11 0.74
C CYS A 119 17.72 -7.77 0.20
N LYS A 120 17.66 -7.59 -1.13
CA LYS A 120 17.86 -6.27 -1.74
C LYS A 120 16.66 -5.38 -1.42
N THR A 121 16.91 -4.10 -1.19
CA THR A 121 15.87 -3.11 -0.90
C THR A 121 16.26 -1.75 -1.46
N THR A 122 15.28 -0.99 -1.95
CA THR A 122 15.43 0.43 -2.30
C THR A 122 14.85 1.34 -1.22
N ILE A 123 14.26 0.75 -0.18
CA ILE A 123 13.61 1.47 0.91
C ILE A 123 14.67 1.80 1.96
N LYS A 124 14.75 3.06 2.35
CA LYS A 124 15.59 3.55 3.44
C LYS A 124 14.76 4.31 4.47
N CYS A 125 15.24 4.35 5.70
CA CYS A 125 14.64 5.21 6.73
C CYS A 125 15.08 6.67 6.53
N SER A 126 14.13 7.60 6.49
CA SER A 126 14.42 9.03 6.30
C SER A 126 15.30 9.64 7.38
N LYS A 127 15.25 9.11 8.61
CA LYS A 127 16.02 9.63 9.75
C LYS A 127 17.33 8.88 10.01
N CYS A 128 17.32 7.56 9.86
CA CYS A 128 18.50 6.74 10.17
C CYS A 128 19.42 6.54 8.95
N ASP A 129 18.95 6.87 7.75
CA ASP A 129 19.62 6.64 6.47
C ASP A 129 20.10 5.17 6.30
N LYS A 130 19.34 4.23 6.87
CA LYS A 130 19.58 2.79 6.75
C LYS A 130 18.59 2.15 5.79
N TYR A 131 19.11 1.28 4.93
CA TYR A 131 18.32 0.49 4.00
C TYR A 131 17.67 -0.71 4.69
N LEU A 132 16.35 -0.79 4.62
CA LEU A 132 15.54 -1.77 5.33
C LEU A 132 14.51 -2.36 4.36
N CYS A 133 14.26 -3.66 4.43
CA CYS A 133 13.21 -4.28 3.61
C CYS A 133 11.86 -4.27 4.32
N CYS A 134 10.82 -4.06 3.54
CA CYS A 134 9.42 -4.17 3.98
C CYS A 134 8.82 -5.42 3.32
N ASN A 135 9.35 -6.61 3.63
CA ASN A 135 8.88 -7.84 3.01
C ASN A 135 7.67 -8.41 3.76
N THR A 136 6.76 -9.09 3.06
CA THR A 136 5.53 -9.67 3.61
C THR A 136 5.77 -10.69 4.72
N LYS A 137 6.92 -11.38 4.70
CA LYS A 137 7.32 -12.34 5.74
C LYS A 137 8.11 -11.73 6.91
N ASN A 138 8.75 -10.57 6.70
CA ASN A 138 9.63 -9.94 7.70
C ASN A 138 9.55 -8.42 7.53
N MET A 139 8.95 -7.73 8.51
CA MET A 139 8.91 -6.27 8.59
C MET A 139 10.20 -5.74 9.23
N CYS A 140 11.33 -5.88 8.52
CA CYS A 140 12.63 -5.42 9.04
C CYS A 140 12.66 -3.91 9.33
N PHE A 141 11.83 -3.12 8.65
CA PHE A 141 11.66 -1.71 8.97
C PHE A 141 11.13 -1.50 10.39
N THR A 142 10.06 -2.20 10.75
CA THR A 142 9.47 -2.14 12.09
C THR A 142 10.42 -2.74 13.12
N ASP A 143 10.96 -3.95 12.87
CA ASP A 143 11.89 -4.62 13.77
C ASP A 143 13.07 -3.72 14.14
N PHE A 144 13.64 -2.99 13.18
CA PHE A 144 14.77 -2.09 13.42
C PHE A 144 14.42 -0.89 14.32
N HIS A 145 13.16 -0.44 14.29
CA HIS A 145 12.70 0.73 15.04
C HIS A 145 11.98 0.39 16.35
N THR A 146 11.51 -0.85 16.52
CA THR A 146 10.86 -1.32 17.76
C THR A 146 11.81 -2.10 18.67
N LEU A 147 12.75 -2.86 18.10
CA LEU A 147 13.82 -3.49 18.86
C LEU A 147 14.91 -2.44 19.07
N VAL A 148 14.74 -1.67 20.14
CA VAL A 148 15.76 -0.79 20.69
C VAL A 148 17.07 -1.59 20.83
N ASN A 149 18.05 -1.29 19.97
CA ASN A 149 19.39 -1.89 19.86
C ASN A 149 19.48 -3.23 19.13
N LEU A 150 20.00 -3.17 17.89
CA LEU A 150 20.83 -4.22 17.29
C LEU A 150 22.27 -3.72 17.22
#